data_AF-A0A6G3S5Y2-F1
#
_entry.id   AF-A0A6G3S5Y2-F1
#
_cell.length_a   1.000
_cell.length_b   1.000
_cell.length_c   1.000
_cell.angle_alpha   90.00
_cell.angle_beta   90.00
_cell.angle_gamma   90.00
#
_symmetry.space_group_name_H-M   'P 1'
#
loop_
_entity.id
_entity.type
_entity.pdbx_description
1 polymer ?
#
loop_
_entity_poly.entity_id
_entity_poly.type
_entity_poly.pdbx_seq_one_letter_code
_entity_poly.pdbx_strand_id
1 'polypeptide(L)'
;ITPVLAAAVALADPLLIVVGGAWGPALAGDIDEHFRRGPRPVPLSVAALADPELTGARARAVEELRALVVRTAHPADTRPTDHP
;
A
#
# COMPACT_ATOMS: atom_id res chain seq x y z
N ILE A 1 -0.24 13.19 -20.75
CA ILE A 1 -0.28 12.21 -19.63
C ILE A 1 -0.38 10.81 -20.19
N THR A 2 0.38 9.88 -19.62
CA THR A 2 0.73 8.61 -20.25
C THR A 2 -0.47 7.64 -20.38
N PRO A 3 -0.68 6.99 -21.54
CA PRO A 3 -1.74 5.99 -21.74
C PRO A 3 -1.74 4.86 -20.71
N VAL A 4 -0.56 4.54 -20.16
CA VAL A 4 -0.36 3.55 -19.10
C VAL A 4 -1.15 3.90 -17.84
N LEU A 5 -1.13 5.16 -17.41
CA LEU A 5 -1.82 5.55 -16.19
C LEU A 5 -3.34 5.51 -16.36
N ALA A 6 -3.85 5.94 -17.52
CA ALA A 6 -5.27 5.81 -17.85
C ALA A 6 -5.72 4.34 -17.89
N ALA A 7 -4.92 3.45 -18.49
CA ALA A 7 -5.19 2.01 -18.52
C ALA A 7 -5.19 1.39 -17.12
N ALA A 8 -4.22 1.75 -16.27
CA ALA A 8 -4.14 1.28 -14.89
C ALA A 8 -5.37 1.72 -14.07
N VAL A 9 -5.82 2.97 -14.23
CA VAL A 9 -7.02 3.48 -13.57
C VAL A 9 -8.28 2.76 -14.06
N ALA A 10 -8.42 2.56 -15.37
CA ALA A 10 -9.56 1.85 -15.94
C ALA A 10 -9.62 0.38 -15.51
N LEU A 11 -8.46 -0.27 -15.33
CA LEU A 11 -8.38 -1.67 -14.93
C LEU A 11 -8.61 -1.86 -13.43
N ALA A 12 -7.94 -1.06 -12.58
CA ALA A 12 -7.93 -1.27 -11.14
C ALA A 12 -9.05 -0.51 -10.39
N ASP A 13 -9.70 0.44 -11.06
CA ASP A 13 -10.74 1.30 -10.49
C ASP A 13 -10.36 1.90 -9.11
N PRO A 14 -9.16 2.50 -8.95
CA PRO A 14 -8.66 2.88 -7.63
C PRO A 14 -9.46 4.04 -7.03
N LEU A 15 -9.50 4.11 -5.70
CA LEU A 15 -10.08 5.24 -4.97
C LEU A 15 -9.12 6.43 -4.82
N LEU A 16 -7.81 6.19 -4.98
CA LEU A 16 -6.76 7.19 -4.82
C LEU A 16 -5.54 6.79 -5.65
N ILE A 17 -4.91 7.76 -6.30
CA ILE A 17 -3.58 7.62 -6.91
C ILE A 17 -2.57 8.32 -6.02
N VAL A 18 -1.49 7.63 -5.64
CA VAL A 18 -0.37 8.22 -4.92
C VAL A 18 0.86 8.17 -5.82
N VAL A 19 1.47 9.34 -6.09
CA VAL A 19 2.68 9.45 -6.90
C VAL A 19 3.87 9.68 -5.99
N GLY A 20 4.79 8.71 -5.99
CA GLY A 20 6.02 8.75 -5.19
C GLY A 20 7.24 9.28 -5.95
N GLY A 21 8.31 9.46 -5.19
CA GLY A 21 9.62 9.86 -5.72
C GLY A 21 9.67 11.29 -6.26
N ALA A 22 10.80 11.65 -6.88
CA ALA A 22 11.04 12.99 -7.44
C ALA A 22 10.01 13.42 -8.51
N TRP A 23 9.25 12.46 -9.04
CA TRP A 23 8.26 12.67 -10.09
C TRP A 23 6.94 13.23 -9.53
N GLY A 24 6.62 12.96 -8.26
CA GLY A 24 5.36 13.36 -7.63
C GLY A 24 5.07 14.86 -7.73
N PRO A 25 5.95 15.74 -7.20
CA PRO A 25 5.73 17.19 -7.28
C PRO A 25 5.68 17.73 -8.71
N ALA A 26 6.47 17.15 -9.62
CA ALA A 26 6.57 17.63 -11.00
C ALA A 26 5.36 17.22 -11.87
N LEU A 27 4.75 16.06 -11.61
CA LEU A 27 3.68 15.50 -12.45
C LEU A 27 2.29 15.62 -11.83
N ALA A 28 2.18 15.96 -10.54
CA ALA A 28 0.90 15.95 -9.85
C ALA A 28 -0.15 16.85 -10.49
N GLY A 29 0.21 18.10 -10.83
CA GLY A 29 -0.74 19.05 -11.41
C GLY A 29 -1.28 18.59 -12.77
N ASP A 30 -0.41 18.07 -13.62
CA ASP A 30 -0.79 17.54 -14.93
C ASP A 30 -1.75 16.36 -14.77
N ILE A 31 -1.36 15.37 -13.96
CA ILE A 31 -2.16 14.16 -13.72
C ILE A 31 -3.52 14.52 -13.13
N ASP A 32 -3.57 15.38 -12.12
CA ASP A 32 -4.80 15.81 -11.46
C ASP A 32 -5.77 16.46 -12.44
N GLU A 33 -5.28 17.38 -13.28
CA GLU A 33 -6.15 18.07 -14.23
C GLU A 33 -6.69 17.14 -15.33
N HIS A 34 -5.94 16.12 -15.73
CA HIS A 34 -6.43 15.12 -16.67
C HIS A 34 -7.53 14.24 -16.07
N PHE A 35 -7.34 13.72 -14.86
CA PHE A 35 -8.32 12.84 -14.24
C PHE A 35 -9.57 13.60 -13.76
N ARG A 36 -9.44 14.86 -13.33
CA ARG A 36 -10.59 15.73 -13.01
C ARG A 36 -11.55 15.93 -14.19
N ARG A 37 -11.02 15.99 -15.41
CA ARG A 37 -11.82 16.15 -16.65
C ARG A 37 -12.27 14.80 -17.24
N GLY A 38 -11.82 13.70 -16.65
CA GLY A 38 -12.13 12.35 -17.12
C GLY A 38 -13.50 11.85 -16.68
N PRO A 39 -13.98 10.74 -17.27
CA PRO A 39 -15.28 10.15 -16.95
C PRO A 39 -15.37 9.61 -15.50
N ARG A 40 -14.22 9.32 -14.88
CA ARG A 40 -14.10 8.95 -13.48
C ARG A 40 -13.02 9.81 -12.81
N PRO A 41 -13.39 10.86 -12.07
CA PRO A 41 -12.43 11.66 -11.33
C PRO A 41 -11.86 10.82 -10.18
N VAL A 42 -10.55 10.60 -10.20
CA VAL A 42 -9.82 9.89 -9.14
C VAL A 42 -8.92 10.90 -8.44
N PRO A 43 -9.02 11.05 -7.10
CA PRO A 43 -8.13 11.91 -6.33
C PRO A 43 -6.66 11.53 -6.52
N LEU A 44 -5.80 12.56 -6.52
CA LEU A 44 -4.36 12.41 -6.59
C LEU A 44 -3.69 12.94 -5.32
N SER A 45 -2.67 12.22 -4.84
CA SER A 45 -1.83 12.65 -3.74
C SER A 45 -0.35 12.44 -4.07
N VAL A 46 0.51 13.32 -3.55
CA VAL A 46 1.97 13.16 -3.61
C VAL A 46 2.42 12.42 -2.35
N ALA A 47 3.28 11.42 -2.51
CA ALA A 47 3.83 10.71 -1.37
C ALA A 47 4.60 11.67 -0.45
N ALA A 48 4.27 11.67 0.85
CA ALA A 48 4.95 12.48 1.85
C ALA A 48 6.15 11.77 2.51
N LEU A 49 6.30 10.46 2.28
CA LEU A 49 7.41 9.68 2.81
C LEU A 49 8.66 9.92 1.98
N ALA A 50 9.78 10.20 2.67
CA ALA A 50 11.08 10.36 2.03
C ALA A 50 11.56 9.04 1.39
N ASP A 51 11.48 7.95 2.16
CA ASP A 51 11.92 6.61 1.74
C ASP A 51 10.74 5.62 1.84
N PRO A 52 9.73 5.72 0.94
CA PRO A 52 8.52 4.91 1.02
C PRO A 52 8.79 3.41 0.91
N GLU A 53 9.76 3.00 0.09
CA GLU A 53 10.18 1.61 -0.06
C GLU A 53 10.79 1.04 1.23
N LEU A 54 11.69 1.79 1.89
CA LEU A 54 12.31 1.36 3.15
C LEU A 54 11.28 1.35 4.28
N THR A 55 10.42 2.38 4.32
CA THR A 55 9.35 2.50 5.31
C THR A 55 8.37 1.32 5.19
N GLY A 56 7.95 0.98 3.96
CA GLY A 56 7.08 -0.15 3.69
C GLY A 56 7.74 -1.50 4.02
N ALA A 57 9.00 -1.69 3.62
CA ALA A 57 9.75 -2.90 3.92
C ALA A 57 9.91 -3.12 5.43
N ARG A 58 10.23 -2.05 6.17
CA ARG A 58 10.33 -2.10 7.64
C ARG A 58 8.98 -2.44 8.29
N ALA A 59 7.91 -1.79 7.87
CA ALA A 59 6.57 -2.06 8.40
C ALA A 59 6.17 -3.53 8.17
N ARG A 60 6.44 -4.05 6.96
CA ARG A 60 6.19 -5.45 6.63
C ARG A 60 7.01 -6.41 7.50
N ALA A 61 8.30 -6.16 7.67
CA ALA A 61 9.18 -6.99 8.48
C ALA A 61 8.75 -7.02 9.96
N VAL A 62 8.34 -5.87 10.51
CA VAL A 62 7.81 -5.79 11.88
C VAL A 62 6.53 -6.61 12.03
N GLU A 63 5.62 -6.55 11.05
CA GLU A 63 4.39 -7.34 11.08
C GLU A 63 4.66 -8.85 10.99
N GLU A 64 5.59 -9.26 10.12
CA GLU A 64 6.01 -10.66 10.03
C GLU A 64 6.62 -11.16 11.34
N LEU A 65 7.47 -10.35 11.97
CA LEU A 65 8.06 -10.66 13.26
C LEU A 65 7.00 -10.79 14.36
N ARG A 66 6.06 -9.84 14.44
CA ARG A 66 4.94 -9.91 15.38
C ARG A 66 4.16 -11.21 15.18
N ALA A 67 3.81 -11.54 13.94
CA ALA A 67 3.06 -12.74 13.64
C ALA A 67 3.81 -14.02 14.03
N LEU A 68 5.14 -14.05 13.86
CA LEU A 68 5.99 -15.15 14.32
C LEU A 68 5.96 -15.28 15.84
N VAL A 69 6.14 -14.19 16.58
CA VAL A 69 6.13 -14.19 18.06
C VAL A 69 4.79 -14.68 18.60
N VAL A 70 3.67 -14.22 18.02
CA VAL A 70 2.35 -14.67 18.46
C VAL A 70 2.17 -16.17 18.22
N ARG A 71 2.64 -16.69 17.07
CA ARG A 71 2.58 -18.13 16.77
C ARG A 71 3.45 -18.96 17.72
N THR A 72 4.64 -18.49 18.08
CA THR A 72 5.55 -19.24 18.96
C THR A 72 5.18 -19.13 20.44
N ALA A 73 4.57 -18.02 20.86
CA ALA A 73 4.10 -17.81 22.24
C ALA A 73 2.78 -18.53 22.55
N HIS A 74 2.05 -18.98 21.52
CA HIS A 74 0.88 -19.85 21.66
C HIS A 74 1.15 -21.25 21.08
N PRO A 75 2.18 -21.99 21.57
CA PRO A 75 2.24 -23.41 21.31
C PRO A 75 1.03 -23.99 22.03
N ALA A 76 0.27 -24.82 21.34
CA ALA A 76 -0.98 -25.38 21.86
C ALA A 76 -0.83 -25.78 23.34
N ASP A 77 -1.81 -25.36 24.13
CA ASP A 77 -2.10 -25.80 25.50
C ASP A 77 -2.45 -27.30 25.45
N THR A 78 -1.50 -28.14 25.03
CA THR A 78 -1.59 -29.60 24.99
C THR A 78 -1.12 -30.10 26.34
N ARG A 79 -1.89 -29.81 27.39
CA ARG A 79 -1.84 -30.61 28.61
C ARG A 79 -2.43 -31.98 28.24
N PRO A 80 -1.69 -33.09 28.33
CA PRO A 80 -2.30 -34.41 28.24
C PRO A 80 -3.29 -34.50 29.41
N THR A 81 -4.58 -34.63 29.12
CA THR A 81 -5.55 -35.07 30.12
C THR A 81 -5.28 -36.54 30.38
N ASP A 82 -4.44 -36.82 31.38
CA ASP A 82 -4.42 -38.11 32.06
C ASP A 82 -5.85 -38.38 32.58
N HIS A 83 -6.49 -39.41 32.04
CA HIS A 83 -7.66 -40.06 32.65
C HIS A 83 -7.17 -41.42 33.19
N PRO A 84 -7.68 -41.85 34.36
CA PRO A 84 -7.07 -42.77 35.32
C PRO A 84 -7.04 -44.24 34.89
#